data_AF-A0A7V7BB37-F1
#
_entry.id   AF-A0A7V7BB37-F1
#
_cell.length_a   1.000
_cell.length_b   1.000
_cell.length_c   1.000
_cell.angle_alpha   90.00
_cell.angle_beta   90.00
_cell.angle_gamma   90.00
#
_symmetry.space_group_name_H-M   'P 1'
#
loop_
_entity.id
_entity.type
_entity.pdbx_description
1 polymer ?
#
loop_
_entity_poly.entity_id
_entity_poly.type
_entity_poly.pdbx_seq_one_letter_code
_entity_poly.pdbx_strand_id
1 'polypeptide(L)'
;MTSDKKSVFNKIDVSADEIKKQYGVDLYLFLDAVSLGLNDAEIADLTGYDLDKVIQVRKRLGNVTSEIGINYKKNLPKPDRS
;
A
#
# COMPACT_ATOMS: atom_id res chain seq x y z
N MET A 1 30.87 12.24 0.41
CA MET A 1 30.62 10.79 0.62
C MET A 1 29.31 10.69 1.41
N THR A 2 28.13 10.79 0.77
CA THR A 2 27.28 9.67 0.26
C THR A 2 27.19 8.50 1.23
N SER A 3 26.05 7.99 1.71
CA SER A 3 24.62 8.25 1.52
C SER A 3 23.92 7.26 2.45
N ASP A 4 23.39 7.66 3.60
CA ASP A 4 22.66 6.73 4.49
C ASP A 4 21.24 7.24 4.74
N LYS A 5 20.51 7.48 3.64
CA LYS A 5 19.04 7.51 3.70
C LYS A 5 18.58 6.09 4.00
N LYS A 6 18.54 5.77 5.30
CA LYS A 6 17.95 4.56 5.85
C LYS A 6 16.50 4.51 5.39
N SER A 7 16.31 3.79 4.29
CA SER A 7 15.05 3.51 3.63
C SER A 7 14.02 3.04 4.64
N VAL A 8 12.99 3.86 4.90
CA VAL A 8 11.82 3.56 5.74
C VAL A 8 11.00 2.38 5.19
N PHE A 9 11.36 1.87 4.02
CA PHE A 9 10.79 0.71 3.34
C PHE A 9 10.96 -0.64 4.06
N ASN A 10 11.74 -0.69 5.14
CA ASN A 10 12.15 -1.93 5.80
C ASN A 10 11.15 -2.49 6.86
N LYS A 11 9.86 -2.10 6.85
CA LYS A 11 8.95 -2.36 7.99
C LYS A 11 7.55 -2.91 7.69
N ILE A 12 7.28 -3.40 6.49
CA ILE A 12 6.07 -4.21 6.26
C ILE A 12 6.54 -5.62 5.91
N ASP A 13 6.83 -6.41 6.95
CA ASP A 13 7.14 -7.84 6.82
C ASP A 13 5.83 -8.63 6.67
N VAL A 14 5.11 -8.35 5.57
CA VAL A 14 3.80 -8.96 5.31
C VAL A 14 3.72 -9.35 3.84
N SER A 15 3.44 -10.63 3.59
CA SER A 15 3.32 -11.18 2.24
C SER A 15 1.99 -10.78 1.58
N ALA A 16 2.03 -10.37 0.30
CA ALA A 16 0.83 -10.08 -0.48
C ALA A 16 -0.11 -11.29 -0.60
N ASP A 17 0.46 -12.48 -0.79
CA ASP A 17 -0.28 -13.74 -0.81
C ASP A 17 -0.94 -14.05 0.54
N GLU A 18 -0.26 -13.74 1.64
CA GLU A 18 -0.84 -13.91 2.98
C GLU A 18 -2.04 -12.97 3.18
N ILE A 19 -1.92 -11.71 2.78
CA ILE A 19 -3.03 -10.74 2.86
C ILE A 19 -4.20 -11.17 2.00
N LYS A 20 -3.94 -11.59 0.75
CA LYS A 20 -4.98 -12.05 -0.16
C LYS A 20 -5.67 -13.31 0.37
N LYS A 21 -4.92 -14.25 0.94
CA LYS A 21 -5.46 -15.49 1.51
C LYS A 21 -6.27 -15.27 2.79
N GLN A 22 -5.81 -14.40 3.70
CA GLN A 22 -6.47 -14.15 4.98
C GLN A 22 -7.67 -13.22 4.85
N TYR A 23 -7.54 -12.14 4.08
CA TYR A 23 -8.54 -11.07 4.03
C TYR A 23 -9.32 -11.07 2.71
N GLY A 24 -8.82 -11.70 1.65
CA GLY A 24 -9.42 -11.59 0.31
C GLY A 24 -9.20 -10.21 -0.31
N VAL A 25 -8.25 -9.44 0.21
CA VAL A 25 -7.89 -8.10 -0.25
C VAL A 25 -6.62 -8.20 -1.09
N ASP A 26 -6.63 -7.60 -2.27
CA ASP A 26 -5.40 -7.41 -3.03
C ASP A 26 -4.56 -6.30 -2.38
N LEU A 27 -3.39 -6.67 -1.84
CA LEU A 27 -2.51 -5.76 -1.11
C LEU A 27 -2.09 -4.57 -1.98
N TYR A 28 -1.78 -4.78 -3.26
CA TYR A 28 -1.30 -3.70 -4.12
C TYR A 28 -2.42 -2.74 -4.49
N LEU A 29 -3.62 -3.25 -4.77
CA LEU A 29 -4.80 -2.41 -4.99
C LEU A 29 -5.12 -1.57 -3.74
N PHE A 30 -5.06 -2.18 -2.56
CA PHE A 30 -5.25 -1.48 -1.29
C PHE A 30 -4.20 -0.37 -1.10
N LEU A 31 -2.91 -0.65 -1.32
CA LEU A 31 -1.84 0.34 -1.17
C LEU A 31 -1.92 1.47 -2.21
N ASP A 32 -2.34 1.19 -3.43
CA ASP A 32 -2.61 2.21 -4.44
C ASP A 32 -3.73 3.16 -3.94
N ALA A 33 -4.83 2.61 -3.40
CA ALA A 33 -5.93 3.39 -2.86
C ALA A 33 -5.54 4.22 -1.62
N VAL A 34 -4.73 3.65 -0.71
CA VAL A 34 -4.12 4.39 0.41
C VAL A 34 -3.22 5.52 -0.08
N SER A 35 -2.45 5.29 -1.15
CA SER A 35 -1.56 6.30 -1.73
C SER A 35 -2.32 7.47 -2.36
N LEU A 36 -3.56 7.25 -2.80
CA LEU A 36 -4.49 8.30 -3.23
C LEU A 36 -5.11 9.08 -2.07
N GLY A 37 -4.84 8.68 -0.82
CA GLY A 37 -5.35 9.34 0.37
C GLY A 37 -6.73 8.89 0.81
N LEU A 38 -7.22 7.77 0.28
CA LEU A 38 -8.53 7.25 0.62
C LEU A 38 -8.55 6.65 2.03
N ASN A 39 -9.64 6.92 2.75
CA ASN A 39 -9.95 6.29 4.03
C ASN A 39 -10.57 4.90 3.84
N ASP A 40 -10.78 4.15 4.93
CA ASP A 40 -11.24 2.75 4.84
C ASP A 40 -12.61 2.58 4.18
N ALA A 41 -13.55 3.51 4.41
CA ALA A 41 -14.86 3.48 3.77
C ALA A 41 -14.76 3.78 2.27
N GLU A 42 -13.94 4.75 1.88
CA GLU A 42 -13.69 5.07 0.46
C GLU A 42 -12.98 3.93 -0.27
N ILE A 43 -12.03 3.25 0.38
CA ILE A 43 -11.37 2.08 -0.19
C ILE A 43 -12.37 0.94 -0.37
N ALA A 44 -13.20 0.66 0.63
CA ALA A 44 -14.22 -0.39 0.57
C ALA A 44 -15.19 -0.14 -0.59
N ASP A 45 -15.69 1.09 -0.71
CA ASP A 45 -16.60 1.50 -1.78
C ASP A 45 -15.94 1.39 -3.17
N LEU A 46 -14.71 1.90 -3.32
CA LEU A 46 -13.97 1.87 -4.59
C LEU A 46 -13.61 0.45 -5.06
N THR A 47 -13.23 -0.42 -4.12
CA THR A 47 -12.71 -1.76 -4.45
C THR A 47 -13.77 -2.86 -4.37
N GLY A 48 -14.92 -2.60 -3.74
CA GLY A 48 -15.93 -3.60 -3.42
C GLY A 48 -15.51 -4.56 -2.30
N TYR A 49 -14.43 -4.25 -1.57
CA TYR A 49 -14.04 -5.02 -0.40
C TYR A 49 -14.94 -4.72 0.80
N ASP A 50 -15.09 -5.72 1.67
CA ASP A 50 -15.76 -5.51 2.95
C ASP A 50 -14.98 -4.49 3.80
N LEU A 51 -15.69 -3.50 4.34
CA LEU A 51 -15.10 -2.46 5.17
C LEU A 51 -14.31 -3.03 6.35
N ASP A 52 -14.81 -4.08 6.99
CA ASP A 52 -14.13 -4.70 8.12
C ASP A 52 -12.79 -5.31 7.70
N LYS A 53 -12.74 -5.94 6.52
CA LYS A 53 -11.50 -6.48 5.92
C LYS A 53 -10.51 -5.38 5.60
N VAL A 54 -10.97 -4.26 5.04
CA VAL A 54 -10.11 -3.10 4.75
C VAL A 54 -9.49 -2.55 6.04
N ILE A 55 -10.29 -2.38 7.10
CA ILE A 55 -9.83 -1.93 8.42
C ILE A 55 -8.79 -2.91 9.00
N GLN A 56 -9.05 -4.21 8.92
CA GLN A 56 -8.12 -5.23 9.43
C GLN A 56 -6.79 -5.22 8.67
N VAL A 57 -6.81 -5.10 7.34
CA VAL A 57 -5.60 -4.99 6.52
C VAL A 57 -4.82 -3.73 6.88
N ARG A 58 -5.47 -2.57 6.99
CA ARG A 58 -4.79 -1.32 7.37
C ARG A 58 -4.08 -1.44 8.72
N LYS A 59 -4.76 -2.04 9.71
CA LYS A 59 -4.18 -2.32 11.04
C LYS A 59 -3.01 -3.29 10.95
N ARG A 60 -3.14 -4.38 10.19
CA ARG A 60 -2.08 -5.38 10.00
C ARG A 60 -0.82 -4.79 9.40
N LEU A 61 -0.97 -3.79 8.52
CA LEU A 61 0.14 -3.07 7.88
C LEU A 61 0.70 -1.94 8.76
N GLY A 62 0.21 -1.75 9.99
CA GLY A 62 0.71 -0.74 10.92
C GLY A 62 0.07 0.64 10.76
N ASN A 63 -1.23 0.67 10.41
CA ASN A 63 -2.00 1.90 10.18
C ASN A 63 -1.41 2.80 9.10
N VAL A 64 -1.11 2.20 7.95
CA VAL A 64 -0.55 2.91 6.81
C VAL A 64 -1.43 4.09 6.38
N THR A 65 -0.80 5.24 6.13
CA THR A 65 -1.46 6.46 5.64
C THR A 65 -0.89 6.88 4.29
N SER A 66 -1.54 7.83 3.63
CA SER A 66 -1.14 8.43 2.36
C SER A 66 0.26 9.06 2.40
N GLU A 67 0.77 9.43 3.58
CA GLU A 67 2.12 9.97 3.75
C GLU A 67 3.22 8.92 3.50
N ILE A 68 2.88 7.62 3.56
CA ILE A 68 3.77 6.53 3.14
C ILE A 68 3.90 6.50 1.59
N GLY A 69 3.02 7.20 0.88
CA GLY A 69 2.88 7.21 -0.59
C GLY A 69 3.93 8.00 -1.39
N ILE A 70 4.83 8.78 -0.79
CA ILE A 70 5.89 9.47 -1.57
C ILE A 70 7.09 8.58 -1.93
N ASN A 71 7.15 7.34 -1.42
CA ASN A 71 8.30 6.46 -1.67
C ASN A 71 7.96 5.18 -2.44
N TYR A 72 6.69 4.87 -2.69
CA TYR A 72 6.31 3.84 -3.67
C TYR A 72 6.56 4.36 -5.09
N LYS A 73 7.83 4.56 -5.46
CA LYS A 73 8.21 4.61 -6.87
C LYS A 73 7.89 3.23 -7.45
N LYS A 74 6.69 3.10 -8.03
CA LYS A 74 6.48 2.17 -9.14
C LYS A 74 7.73 2.31 -10.02
N ASN A 75 8.44 1.21 -10.25
CA ASN A 75 9.43 1.15 -11.32
C ASN A 75 8.65 1.29 -12.64
N LEU A 76 8.11 2.48 -12.90
CA LEU A 76 7.57 2.84 -14.19
C LEU A 76 8.77 2.86 -15.13
N PRO A 77 8.68 2.21 -16.30
CA PRO A 77 9.68 2.36 -17.34
C PRO A 77 9.89 3.86 -17.54
N LYS A 78 11.13 4.32 -17.48
CA LYS A 78 11.43 5.72 -17.83
C LYS A 78 10.93 5.92 -19.26
N PRO A 79 10.15 6.98 -19.56
CA PRO A 79 9.86 7.29 -20.94
C PRO A 79 11.20 7.52 -21.64
N ASP A 80 11.48 6.68 -22.64
CA ASP A 80 12.62 6.82 -23.52
C ASP A 80 12.45 8.16 -24.24
N ARG A 81 13.20 9.17 -23.81
CA ARG A 81 13.32 10.42 -24.56
C ARG A 81 14.42 10.20 -25.58
N SER A 82 14.03 9.65 -26.73
CA SER A 82 14.74 9.79 -27.99
C SER A 82 14.71 11.26 -28.45
#